data_AF-A0A7R9LNA6-F1
#
_entry.id   AF-A0A7R9LNA6-F1
#
_cell.length_a   1.000
_cell.length_b   1.000
_cell.length_c   1.000
_cell.angle_alpha   90.00
_cell.angle_beta   90.00
_cell.angle_gamma   90.00
#
_symmetry.space_group_name_H-M   'P 1'
#
loop_
_entity.id
_entity.type
_entity.pdbx_description
1 polymer ?
#
loop_
_entity_poly.entity_id
_entity_poly.type
_entity_poly.pdbx_seq_one_letter_code
_entity_poly.pdbx_strand_id
1 'polypeptide(L)'
;ADSVVVDISDATDGSLEVALHPKNAELGKREVKTGKQVLIDQTDAQQIAVSDTVTFINWGNMSITAVTKDPKTGLVTKIDAKLNLDNKDFKKTLKVTWIETSATIPAILTYFEHIISKPVLKPDDDFKNFINRDTKLEVQGLTDSALKSLKKGDIIQIQRKGFFICDSVYDEKTIRFAGKAAPVVLISIPDGSTDLNIFPKSVQEWKKKTLLLSQNTDNKSAPKGATDLAKILADIKECGDSVRQLKADKASKEQITEKVNKLLALKTEFKTKAGIEWKPDIQLSQITDNKSAPKGATDLANKSGPKGATDLAKILADIKECGDSVRQLKTDKASKEQITEKVNKLLALKTEFKTQAGVDWKPDIQLSQLKQSNPSGGDQSNDIQKLDALVRAQGEVVRKLKTEKAAKDVITESVNKLLSLKADFKKAYGKDWTPDLQLNQTNGTNGGGNSGNAGQELDDLVQKQADSVRQLKSDKADKALVDEAVK
;
A
#
# COMPACT_ATOMS: atom_id res chain seq x y z
N ALA A 1 20.82 13.34 7.74
CA ALA A 1 19.90 12.62 8.63
C ALA A 1 18.49 13.01 8.25
N ASP A 2 17.55 12.06 8.19
CA ASP A 2 16.17 12.30 7.76
C ASP A 2 15.32 12.91 8.88
N SER A 3 15.76 14.06 9.41
CA SER A 3 15.14 14.74 10.56
C SER A 3 14.82 16.19 10.26
N VAL A 4 13.62 16.62 10.65
CA VAL A 4 13.09 17.98 10.47
C VAL A 4 13.00 18.68 11.82
N VAL A 5 13.44 19.94 11.86
CA VAL A 5 13.33 20.82 13.03
C VAL A 5 11.90 21.32 13.17
N VAL A 6 11.36 21.24 14.39
CA VAL A 6 10.10 21.83 14.81
C VAL A 6 10.38 22.85 15.90
N ASP A 7 10.08 24.12 15.62
CA ASP A 7 10.16 25.21 16.61
C ASP A 7 8.79 25.37 17.28
N ILE A 8 8.74 25.23 18.61
CA ILE A 8 7.52 25.31 19.42
C ILE A 8 7.57 26.60 20.23
N SER A 9 6.92 27.64 19.70
CA SER A 9 7.15 29.05 20.10
C SER A 9 6.82 29.38 21.56
N ASP A 10 5.88 28.66 22.16
CA ASP A 10 5.37 28.81 23.53
C ASP A 10 5.83 27.68 24.48
N ALA A 11 6.69 26.77 24.01
CA ALA A 11 7.33 25.80 24.89
C ALA A 11 8.40 26.43 25.78
N THR A 12 8.58 25.84 26.96
CA THR A 12 9.65 26.15 27.90
C THR A 12 10.53 24.93 28.10
N ASP A 13 11.80 25.15 28.38
CA ASP A 13 12.74 24.07 28.66
C ASP A 13 12.32 23.35 29.96
N GLY A 14 12.38 22.02 29.95
CA GLY A 14 11.85 21.21 31.04
C GLY A 14 12.03 19.71 30.81
N SER A 15 11.25 18.92 31.54
CA SER A 15 11.25 17.47 31.36
C SER A 15 9.93 16.80 31.73
N LEU A 16 9.76 15.60 31.20
CA LEU A 16 8.64 14.70 31.43
C LEU A 16 9.16 13.38 31.99
N GLU A 17 8.50 12.84 33.01
CA GLU A 17 8.71 11.45 33.41
C GLU A 17 7.84 10.52 32.55
N VAL A 18 8.47 9.62 31.80
CA VAL A 18 7.79 8.69 30.90
C VAL A 18 8.11 7.25 31.33
N ALA A 19 7.08 6.42 31.50
CA ALA A 19 7.26 5.00 31.82
C ALA A 19 8.11 4.28 30.75
N LEU A 20 9.06 3.45 31.18
CA LEU A 20 9.91 2.69 30.26
C LEU A 20 9.14 1.62 29.49
N HIS A 21 8.04 1.09 30.05
CA HIS A 21 7.14 0.18 29.37
C HIS A 21 5.67 0.52 29.65
N PRO A 22 4.78 0.60 28.62
CA PRO A 22 3.39 1.05 28.80
C PRO A 22 2.51 0.20 29.73
N LYS A 23 2.92 -1.05 30.02
CA LYS A 23 2.16 -2.01 30.84
C LYS A 23 2.96 -2.63 31.99
N ASN A 24 4.22 -2.24 32.18
CA ASN A 24 5.07 -2.80 33.24
C ASN A 24 5.75 -1.65 33.98
N ALA A 25 5.20 -1.31 35.15
CA ALA A 25 5.69 -0.23 36.00
C ALA A 25 6.99 -0.59 36.75
N GLU A 26 7.32 -1.88 36.90
CA GLU A 26 8.53 -2.34 37.60
C GLU A 26 9.81 -1.97 36.86
N LEU A 27 9.73 -1.80 35.53
CA LEU A 27 10.82 -1.29 34.71
C LEU A 27 11.07 0.22 34.93
N GLY A 28 10.25 0.90 35.72
CA GLY A 28 10.44 2.29 36.11
C GLY A 28 10.10 3.31 35.01
N LYS A 29 10.71 4.48 35.13
CA LYS A 29 10.52 5.63 34.25
C LYS A 29 11.86 6.15 33.75
N ARG A 30 11.83 6.90 32.65
CA ARG A 30 12.93 7.72 32.15
C ARG A 30 12.52 9.18 32.09
N GLU A 31 13.49 10.08 32.26
CA GLU A 31 13.32 11.48 31.94
C GLU A 31 13.34 11.68 30.41
N VAL A 32 12.48 12.54 29.89
CA VAL A 32 12.48 13.02 28.50
C VAL A 32 12.53 14.54 28.54
N LYS A 33 13.55 15.16 27.93
CA LYS A 33 13.67 16.62 27.89
C LYS A 33 12.65 17.23 26.92
N THR A 34 12.08 18.36 27.31
CA THR A 34 11.22 19.22 26.48
C THR A 34 11.89 20.57 26.32
N GLY A 35 11.64 21.24 25.20
CA GLY A 35 12.20 22.56 24.93
C GLY A 35 11.60 23.19 23.69
N LYS A 36 12.10 24.38 23.33
CA LYS A 36 11.59 25.16 22.19
C LYS A 36 11.86 24.55 20.82
N GLN A 37 12.79 23.60 20.73
CA GLN A 37 13.19 23.02 19.46
C GLN A 37 13.35 21.51 19.56
N VAL A 38 12.66 20.80 18.68
CA VAL A 38 12.69 19.33 18.64
C VAL A 38 12.87 18.83 17.21
N LEU A 39 13.35 17.59 17.07
CA LEU A 39 13.48 16.89 15.80
C LEU A 39 12.39 15.84 15.66
N ILE A 40 11.77 15.76 14.48
CA ILE A 40 10.90 14.65 14.07
C ILE A 40 11.42 14.02 12.77
N ASP A 41 10.97 12.81 12.45
CA ASP A 41 11.32 12.16 11.18
C ASP A 41 10.79 12.93 9.95
N GLN A 42 11.60 13.00 8.89
CA GLN A 42 11.23 13.59 7.60
C GLN A 42 9.96 12.98 7.00
N THR A 43 9.74 11.68 7.22
CA THR A 43 8.57 10.95 6.71
C THR A 43 7.28 11.35 7.40
N ASP A 44 7.36 11.66 8.69
CA ASP A 44 6.22 12.16 9.46
C ASP A 44 5.99 13.64 9.15
N ALA A 45 7.06 14.44 9.09
CA ALA A 45 7.00 15.85 8.69
C ALA A 45 6.35 16.06 7.31
N GLN A 46 6.61 15.19 6.33
CA GLN A 46 6.00 15.26 5.00
C GLN A 46 4.46 15.11 4.99
N GLN A 47 3.88 14.49 6.02
CA GLN A 47 2.44 14.29 6.16
C GLN A 47 1.74 15.46 6.88
N ILE A 48 2.50 16.39 7.47
CA ILE A 48 1.96 17.50 8.25
C ILE A 48 1.59 18.68 7.33
N ALA A 49 0.41 19.24 7.55
CA ALA A 49 -0.11 20.46 6.96
C ALA A 49 -0.24 21.60 7.99
N VAL A 50 -0.38 22.83 7.49
CA VAL A 50 -0.66 24.00 8.34
C VAL A 50 -2.08 23.90 8.91
N SER A 51 -2.26 24.28 10.18
CA SER A 51 -3.48 24.11 10.99
C SER A 51 -3.76 22.68 11.47
N ASP A 52 -2.89 21.70 11.18
CA ASP A 52 -3.02 20.37 11.77
C ASP A 52 -2.86 20.39 13.30
N THR A 53 -3.46 19.41 13.96
CA THR A 53 -3.12 19.04 15.34
C THR A 53 -2.37 17.70 15.32
N VAL A 54 -1.12 17.72 15.78
CA VAL A 54 -0.18 16.59 15.73
C VAL A 54 0.15 16.17 17.15
N THR A 55 0.07 14.87 17.45
CA THR A 55 0.41 14.32 18.78
C THR A 55 1.88 13.95 18.83
N PHE A 56 2.63 14.67 19.65
CA PHE A 56 4.00 14.36 20.02
C PHE A 56 3.95 13.33 21.15
N ILE A 57 4.40 12.09 20.87
CA ILE A 57 4.16 10.94 21.74
C ILE A 57 4.74 11.19 23.16
N ASN A 58 3.94 10.89 24.19
CA ASN A 58 4.18 11.18 25.61
C ASN A 58 4.21 12.67 26.03
N TRP A 59 4.23 13.64 25.11
CA TRP A 59 4.18 15.06 25.45
C TRP A 59 2.76 15.62 25.38
N GLY A 60 2.08 15.43 24.24
CA GLY A 60 0.72 15.94 24.01
C GLY A 60 0.50 16.42 22.59
N ASN A 61 -0.54 17.20 22.39
CA ASN A 61 -0.89 17.77 21.10
C ASN A 61 -0.17 19.10 20.85
N MET A 62 0.23 19.31 19.59
CA MET A 62 0.81 20.53 19.07
C MET A 62 -0.07 21.03 17.92
N SER A 63 -0.35 22.34 17.89
CA SER A 63 -1.04 22.98 16.77
C SER A 63 -0.01 23.58 15.81
N ILE A 64 -0.07 23.17 14.54
CA ILE A 64 0.93 23.51 13.53
C ILE A 64 0.60 24.87 12.92
N THR A 65 1.51 25.83 13.04
CA THR A 65 1.33 27.21 12.58
C THR A 65 2.00 27.49 11.24
N ALA A 66 3.09 26.80 10.90
CA ALA A 66 3.70 26.85 9.57
C ALA A 66 4.44 25.56 9.20
N VAL A 67 4.56 25.28 7.89
CA VAL A 67 5.35 24.17 7.34
C VAL A 67 6.17 24.72 6.17
N THR A 68 7.49 24.82 6.35
CA THR A 68 8.41 25.30 5.32
C THR A 68 8.95 24.12 4.53
N LYS A 69 8.93 24.21 3.20
CA LYS A 69 9.45 23.18 2.28
C LYS A 69 10.50 23.79 1.35
N ASP A 70 11.53 23.02 1.04
CA ASP A 70 12.48 23.35 -0.02
C ASP A 70 11.76 23.27 -1.38
N PRO A 71 11.71 24.36 -2.18
CA PRO A 71 11.00 24.39 -3.45
C PRO A 71 11.63 23.51 -4.54
N LYS A 72 12.90 23.10 -4.40
CA LYS A 72 13.60 22.24 -5.38
C LYS A 72 13.34 20.75 -5.11
N THR A 73 13.35 20.35 -3.84
CA THR A 73 13.24 18.93 -3.44
C THR A 73 11.86 18.53 -2.93
N GLY A 74 11.02 19.51 -2.55
CA GLY A 74 9.72 19.28 -1.90
C GLY A 74 9.83 18.74 -0.47
N LEU A 75 11.04 18.62 0.08
CA LEU A 75 11.26 18.17 1.46
C LEU A 75 10.89 19.28 2.45
N VAL A 76 10.27 18.90 3.56
CA VAL A 76 10.03 19.82 4.68
C VAL A 76 11.37 20.13 5.32
N THR A 77 11.69 21.41 5.49
CA THR A 77 12.94 21.88 6.12
C THR A 77 12.73 22.37 7.54
N LYS A 78 11.54 22.91 7.83
CA LYS A 78 11.17 23.43 9.15
C LYS A 78 9.66 23.32 9.36
N ILE A 79 9.23 23.10 10.59
CA ILE A 79 7.85 23.29 11.04
C ILE A 79 7.85 24.30 12.20
N ASP A 80 6.84 25.17 12.24
CA ASP A 80 6.57 26.05 13.38
C ASP A 80 5.25 25.59 14.03
N ALA A 81 5.22 25.55 15.36
CA ALA A 81 4.11 25.02 16.13
C ALA A 81 3.88 25.77 17.46
N LYS A 82 2.77 25.42 18.10
CA LYS A 82 2.39 25.84 19.45
C LYS A 82 1.91 24.66 20.28
N LEU A 83 2.10 24.73 21.59
CA LEU A 83 1.53 23.81 22.56
C LEU A 83 -0.01 23.83 22.46
N ASN A 84 -0.62 22.65 22.41
CA ASN A 84 -2.07 22.47 22.54
C ASN A 84 -2.35 21.35 23.54
N LEU A 85 -1.75 21.48 24.73
CA LEU A 85 -1.74 20.40 25.72
C LEU A 85 -3.11 20.16 26.36
N ASP A 86 -4.00 21.15 26.38
CA ASP A 86 -5.37 21.02 26.89
C ASP A 86 -6.24 20.13 26.00
N ASN A 87 -5.98 20.12 24.69
CA ASN A 87 -6.65 19.20 23.78
C ASN A 87 -6.17 17.76 23.99
N LYS A 88 -7.00 16.95 24.66
CA LYS A 88 -6.75 15.51 24.90
C LYS A 88 -7.35 14.57 23.83
N ASP A 89 -7.84 15.06 22.69
CA ASP A 89 -8.20 14.18 21.58
C ASP A 89 -6.94 13.72 20.82
N PHE A 90 -6.63 12.43 20.95
CA PHE A 90 -5.52 11.76 20.27
C PHE A 90 -6.01 10.68 19.27
N LYS A 91 -7.30 10.69 18.88
CA LYS A 91 -7.90 9.63 18.05
C LYS A 91 -7.68 9.85 16.56
N LYS A 92 -7.71 11.10 16.11
CA LYS A 92 -7.63 11.48 14.67
C LYS A 92 -6.35 12.24 14.30
N THR A 93 -5.44 12.41 15.26
CA THR A 93 -4.19 13.14 15.10
C THR A 93 -3.09 12.26 14.53
N LEU A 94 -2.21 12.82 13.70
CA LEU A 94 -0.94 12.16 13.35
C LEU A 94 -0.09 12.04 14.62
N LYS A 95 0.42 10.84 14.90
CA LYS A 95 1.31 10.58 16.05
C LYS A 95 2.75 10.52 15.58
N VAL A 96 3.63 11.30 16.19
CA VAL A 96 5.04 11.41 15.80
C VAL A 96 5.98 11.13 16.98
N THR A 97 7.09 10.46 16.68
CA THR A 97 8.25 10.40 17.57
C THR A 97 9.08 11.67 17.43
N TRP A 98 9.66 12.11 18.54
CA TRP A 98 10.39 13.36 18.63
C TRP A 98 11.54 13.26 19.66
N ILE A 99 12.57 14.11 19.50
CA ILE A 99 13.65 14.31 20.47
C ILE A 99 13.99 15.80 20.56
N GLU A 100 14.28 16.34 21.74
CA GLU A 100 14.72 17.73 21.91
C GLU A 100 16.17 17.91 21.42
N THR A 101 16.46 19.02 20.72
CA THR A 101 17.73 19.17 19.97
C THR A 101 18.97 19.23 20.86
N SER A 102 18.90 19.93 22.00
CA SER A 102 20.02 20.03 22.95
C SER A 102 20.31 18.71 23.68
N ALA A 103 19.27 17.88 23.86
CA ALA A 103 19.32 16.59 24.54
C ALA A 103 19.58 15.40 23.61
N THR A 104 20.25 15.60 22.46
CA THR A 104 20.58 14.53 21.52
C THR A 104 21.98 13.94 21.73
N ILE A 105 22.14 12.65 21.41
CA ILE A 105 23.44 11.98 21.24
C ILE A 105 23.52 11.28 19.87
N PRO A 106 24.72 11.16 19.28
CA PRO A 106 24.91 10.42 18.04
C PRO A 106 24.70 8.91 18.25
N ALA A 107 24.05 8.27 17.29
CA ALA A 107 23.76 6.85 17.25
C ALA A 107 24.10 6.23 15.88
N ILE A 108 24.44 4.95 15.87
CA ILE A 108 24.51 4.10 14.68
C ILE A 108 23.45 3.00 14.85
N LEU A 109 22.46 2.99 13.95
CA LEU A 109 21.47 1.93 13.85
C LEU A 109 21.95 0.91 12.82
N THR A 110 22.30 -0.28 13.27
CA THR A 110 22.83 -1.38 12.46
C THR A 110 21.71 -2.35 12.11
N TYR A 111 21.48 -2.57 10.82
CA TYR A 111 20.51 -3.51 10.28
C TYR A 111 21.21 -4.65 9.57
N PHE A 112 20.69 -5.86 9.72
CA PHE A 112 21.20 -7.05 9.05
C PHE A 112 20.16 -7.64 8.06
N GLU A 113 20.70 -8.41 7.13
CA GLU A 113 19.98 -9.24 6.16
C GLU A 113 20.51 -10.68 6.15
N HIS A 114 19.76 -11.58 5.53
CA HIS A 114 20.15 -12.98 5.42
C HIS A 114 21.50 -13.15 4.71
N ILE A 115 22.38 -13.98 5.29
CA ILE A 115 23.72 -14.31 4.76
C ILE A 115 23.60 -15.14 3.46
N ILE A 116 22.56 -15.95 3.35
CA ILE A 116 22.21 -16.70 2.14
C ILE A 116 20.98 -16.05 1.50
N SER A 117 21.07 -15.71 0.22
CA SER A 117 20.01 -15.06 -0.56
C SER A 117 18.80 -15.97 -0.79
N LYS A 118 19.04 -17.28 -0.93
CA LYS A 118 18.04 -18.30 -1.18
C LYS A 118 17.55 -18.94 0.12
N PRO A 119 16.24 -18.85 0.46
CA PRO A 119 15.73 -19.35 1.75
C PRO A 119 15.92 -20.84 2.00
N VAL A 120 15.92 -21.66 0.94
CA VAL A 120 16.10 -23.12 0.99
C VAL A 120 17.04 -23.55 -0.13
N LEU A 121 18.20 -24.09 0.24
CA LEU A 121 19.14 -24.71 -0.68
C LEU A 121 18.73 -26.16 -0.97
N LYS A 122 18.83 -26.57 -2.23
CA LYS A 122 18.66 -27.96 -2.68
C LYS A 122 19.99 -28.73 -2.55
N PRO A 123 19.98 -30.07 -2.57
CA PRO A 123 21.21 -30.87 -2.48
C PRO A 123 22.24 -30.62 -3.60
N ASP A 124 21.79 -30.09 -4.74
CA ASP A 124 22.59 -29.74 -5.92
C ASP A 124 23.02 -28.25 -5.98
N ASP A 125 22.58 -27.42 -5.03
CA ASP A 125 22.95 -25.99 -4.96
C ASP A 125 24.34 -25.81 -4.31
N ASP A 126 25.33 -25.26 -5.02
CA ASP A 126 26.52 -24.71 -4.36
C ASP A 126 26.15 -23.39 -3.65
N PHE A 127 26.09 -23.44 -2.32
CA PHE A 127 25.78 -22.29 -1.45
C PHE A 127 26.61 -21.04 -1.76
N LYS A 128 27.82 -21.17 -2.32
CA LYS A 128 28.69 -20.04 -2.68
C LYS A 128 28.05 -19.10 -3.70
N ASN A 129 27.18 -19.62 -4.57
CA ASN A 129 26.42 -18.84 -5.55
C ASN A 129 25.28 -18.02 -4.90
N PHE A 130 24.89 -18.39 -3.68
CA PHE A 130 23.79 -17.78 -2.92
C PHE A 130 24.30 -16.98 -1.71
N ILE A 131 25.61 -16.71 -1.60
CA ILE A 131 26.13 -15.82 -0.55
C ILE A 131 25.70 -14.39 -0.85
N ASN A 132 24.86 -13.83 0.02
CA ASN A 132 24.57 -12.41 0.01
C ASN A 132 25.84 -11.63 0.44
N ARG A 133 26.21 -10.61 -0.35
CA ARG A 133 27.35 -9.71 -0.07
C ARG A 133 26.92 -8.36 0.51
N ASP A 134 25.62 -8.10 0.55
CA ASP A 134 24.99 -6.86 1.01
C ASP A 134 24.11 -7.20 2.23
N THR A 135 24.76 -7.61 3.33
CA THR A 135 24.15 -8.22 4.53
C THR A 135 24.09 -7.30 5.74
N LYS A 136 24.75 -6.13 5.70
CA LYS A 136 24.81 -5.17 6.79
C LYS A 136 24.65 -3.75 6.26
N LEU A 137 23.75 -2.98 6.86
CA LEU A 137 23.60 -1.54 6.64
C LEU A 137 23.71 -0.80 7.97
N GLU A 138 24.54 0.23 8.02
CA GLU A 138 24.64 1.15 9.16
C GLU A 138 24.00 2.49 8.80
N VAL A 139 23.06 2.95 9.63
CA VAL A 139 22.40 4.25 9.47
C VAL A 139 22.80 5.14 10.64
N GLN A 140 23.50 6.24 10.32
CA GLN A 140 23.84 7.28 11.30
C GLN A 140 22.59 8.10 11.64
N GLY A 141 22.38 8.37 12.92
CA GLY A 141 21.24 9.13 13.41
C GLY A 141 21.53 9.86 14.72
N LEU A 142 20.50 10.54 15.22
CA LEU A 142 20.47 11.13 16.55
C LEU A 142 19.46 10.36 17.40
N THR A 143 19.70 10.30 18.70
CA THR A 143 18.78 9.70 19.66
C THR A 143 18.77 10.49 20.96
N ASP A 144 17.83 10.16 21.84
CA ASP A 144 17.60 10.80 23.13
C ASP A 144 18.78 10.54 24.09
N SER A 145 19.26 11.59 24.78
CA SER A 145 20.33 11.49 25.78
C SER A 145 20.04 10.52 26.94
N ALA A 146 18.79 10.12 27.17
CA ALA A 146 18.48 9.01 28.07
C ALA A 146 19.26 7.72 27.72
N LEU A 147 19.61 7.51 26.44
CA LEU A 147 20.39 6.35 25.99
C LEU A 147 21.87 6.36 26.44
N LYS A 148 22.36 7.46 27.04
CA LYS A 148 23.67 7.49 27.75
C LYS A 148 23.73 6.49 28.92
N SER A 149 22.57 6.08 29.45
CA SER A 149 22.46 5.13 30.57
C SER A 149 22.53 3.66 30.18
N LEU A 150 22.49 3.34 28.87
CA LEU A 150 22.48 1.96 28.37
C LEU A 150 23.80 1.25 28.63
N LYS A 151 23.69 -0.07 28.83
CA LYS A 151 24.80 -1.03 28.91
C LYS A 151 24.80 -1.90 27.66
N LYS A 152 25.98 -2.42 27.30
CA LYS A 152 26.08 -3.44 26.24
C LYS A 152 25.23 -4.65 26.62
N GLY A 153 24.39 -5.10 25.69
CA GLY A 153 23.43 -6.18 25.89
C GLY A 153 22.01 -5.72 26.25
N ASP A 154 21.80 -4.46 26.64
CA ASP A 154 20.46 -3.95 26.93
C ASP A 154 19.59 -3.97 25.66
N ILE A 155 18.37 -4.51 25.80
CA ILE A 155 17.36 -4.54 24.74
C ILE A 155 16.35 -3.43 24.99
N ILE A 156 16.17 -2.56 24.00
CA ILE A 156 15.22 -1.44 24.03
C ILE A 156 14.29 -1.47 22.83
N GLN A 157 13.14 -0.81 22.96
CA GLN A 157 12.29 -0.47 21.83
C GLN A 157 12.45 1.02 21.51
N ILE A 158 12.90 1.35 20.30
CA ILE A 158 12.74 2.71 19.79
C ILE A 158 11.32 2.77 19.21
N GLN A 159 10.46 3.60 19.81
CA GLN A 159 9.05 3.72 19.42
C GLN A 159 8.95 3.99 17.90
N ARG A 160 8.05 3.28 17.22
CA ARG A 160 7.86 3.33 15.74
C ARG A 160 9.07 2.93 14.88
N LYS A 161 10.20 2.47 15.46
CA LYS A 161 11.39 1.97 14.72
C LYS A 161 11.72 0.50 14.98
N GLY A 162 11.17 -0.09 16.03
CA GLY A 162 11.35 -1.51 16.38
C GLY A 162 12.24 -1.74 17.59
N PHE A 163 12.65 -2.99 17.78
CA PHE A 163 13.52 -3.41 18.88
C PHE A 163 14.99 -3.36 18.48
N PHE A 164 15.86 -3.04 19.44
CA PHE A 164 17.30 -2.92 19.26
C PHE A 164 18.05 -3.45 20.48
N ILE A 165 19.20 -4.07 20.27
CA ILE A 165 20.17 -4.41 21.33
C ILE A 165 21.37 -3.47 21.28
N CYS A 166 21.82 -2.98 22.42
CA CYS A 166 23.03 -2.16 22.51
C CYS A 166 24.28 -3.03 22.32
N ASP A 167 25.02 -2.80 21.24
CA ASP A 167 26.31 -3.46 20.98
C ASP A 167 27.49 -2.63 21.49
N SER A 168 27.44 -1.30 21.37
CA SER A 168 28.43 -0.40 21.95
C SER A 168 27.72 0.77 22.63
N VAL A 169 28.13 1.07 23.85
CA VAL A 169 27.60 2.20 24.63
C VAL A 169 28.14 3.52 24.09
N TYR A 170 27.40 4.61 24.32
CA TYR A 170 27.89 5.96 24.07
C TYR A 170 29.07 6.29 24.99
N ASP A 171 30.16 6.86 24.46
CA ASP A 171 31.32 7.26 25.25
C ASP A 171 31.82 8.66 24.88
N GLU A 172 31.65 9.62 25.80
CA GLU A 172 32.18 10.98 25.69
C GLU A 172 33.70 11.04 25.86
N LYS A 173 34.33 10.03 26.50
CA LYS A 173 35.78 10.07 26.78
C LYS A 173 36.60 10.04 25.48
N THR A 174 36.06 9.46 24.40
CA THR A 174 36.72 9.46 23.09
C THR A 174 36.87 10.86 22.48
N ILE A 175 36.15 11.88 22.96
CA ILE A 175 36.35 13.28 22.53
C ILE A 175 37.82 13.68 22.72
N ARG A 176 38.46 13.21 23.80
CA ARG A 176 39.87 13.50 24.13
C ARG A 176 40.88 12.93 23.13
N PHE A 177 40.51 11.91 22.35
CA PHE A 177 41.41 11.17 21.46
C PHE A 177 41.02 11.30 19.97
N ALA A 178 39.74 11.49 19.68
CA ALA A 178 39.18 11.50 18.32
C ALA A 178 38.40 12.79 17.97
N GLY A 179 38.36 13.77 18.88
CA GLY A 179 37.62 15.04 18.70
C GLY A 179 36.09 14.91 18.72
N LYS A 180 35.56 13.69 18.92
CA LYS A 180 34.12 13.39 18.97
C LYS A 180 33.82 12.22 19.92
N ALA A 181 32.61 12.20 20.47
CA ALA A 181 32.11 11.09 21.26
C ALA A 181 31.87 9.85 20.38
N ALA A 182 32.07 8.66 20.93
CA ALA A 182 31.70 7.41 20.29
C ALA A 182 30.17 7.29 20.32
N PRO A 183 29.51 7.04 19.18
CA PRO A 183 28.05 6.90 19.14
C PRO A 183 27.60 5.65 19.89
N VAL A 184 26.37 5.65 20.41
CA VAL A 184 25.72 4.40 20.79
C VAL A 184 25.48 3.57 19.53
N VAL A 185 25.90 2.30 19.53
CA VAL A 185 25.68 1.36 18.42
C VAL A 185 24.58 0.40 18.82
N LEU A 186 23.50 0.40 18.04
CA LEU A 186 22.28 -0.34 18.27
C LEU A 186 22.02 -1.31 17.11
N ILE A 187 21.99 -2.60 17.38
CA ILE A 187 21.67 -3.62 16.38
C ILE A 187 20.16 -3.86 16.39
N SER A 188 19.51 -3.72 15.23
CA SER A 188 18.08 -3.99 15.06
C SER A 188 17.78 -5.47 15.28
N ILE A 189 16.80 -5.75 16.16
CA ILE A 189 16.28 -7.09 16.44
C ILE A 189 15.04 -7.29 15.57
N PRO A 190 15.01 -8.29 14.67
CA PRO A 190 13.81 -8.63 13.93
C PRO A 190 12.69 -9.08 14.87
N ASP A 191 11.49 -8.52 14.69
CA ASP A 191 10.26 -8.90 15.42
C ASP A 191 9.44 -9.98 14.68
N GLY A 192 9.93 -10.45 13.52
CA GLY A 192 9.24 -11.37 12.63
C GLY A 192 8.19 -10.71 11.72
N SER A 193 8.00 -9.39 11.81
CA SER A 193 7.11 -8.65 10.93
C SER A 193 7.66 -8.57 9.50
N THR A 194 6.78 -8.73 8.52
CA THR A 194 7.08 -8.44 7.11
C THR A 194 6.81 -6.97 6.75
N ASP A 195 6.34 -6.16 7.69
CA ASP A 195 6.06 -4.74 7.44
C ASP A 195 7.36 -3.93 7.41
N LEU A 196 7.82 -3.60 6.21
CA LEU A 196 9.00 -2.77 6.03
C LEU A 196 8.81 -1.32 6.49
N ASN A 197 7.57 -0.85 6.71
CA ASN A 197 7.31 0.55 7.07
C ASN A 197 7.85 0.94 8.46
N ILE A 198 8.19 -0.02 9.32
CA ILE A 198 8.88 0.21 10.61
C ILE A 198 10.31 0.75 10.42
N PHE A 199 10.93 0.51 9.26
CA PHE A 199 12.31 0.88 8.99
C PHE A 199 12.43 2.26 8.31
N PRO A 200 13.54 3.00 8.52
CA PRO A 200 13.86 4.20 7.74
C PRO A 200 13.89 3.93 6.23
N LYS A 201 13.56 4.92 5.39
CA LYS A 201 13.45 4.78 3.92
C LYS A 201 14.69 4.11 3.29
N SER A 202 15.89 4.54 3.66
CA SER A 202 17.16 3.95 3.20
C SER A 202 17.29 2.45 3.49
N VAL A 203 16.82 2.00 4.66
CA VAL A 203 16.80 0.59 5.06
C VAL A 203 15.74 -0.18 4.28
N GLN A 204 14.57 0.42 4.02
CA GLN A 204 13.53 -0.19 3.18
C GLN A 204 14.02 -0.42 1.75
N GLU A 205 14.66 0.59 1.16
CA GLU A 205 15.22 0.53 -0.19
C GLU A 205 16.34 -0.51 -0.29
N TRP A 206 17.22 -0.54 0.70
CA TRP A 206 18.27 -1.55 0.83
C TRP A 206 17.71 -2.98 0.93
N LYS A 207 16.75 -3.24 1.85
CA LYS A 207 16.11 -4.56 1.97
C LYS A 207 15.39 -4.97 0.67
N LYS A 208 14.66 -4.06 0.03
CA LYS A 208 14.00 -4.30 -1.28
C LYS A 208 15.00 -4.65 -2.38
N LYS A 209 16.15 -3.95 -2.45
CA LYS A 209 17.25 -4.26 -3.37
C LYS A 209 17.78 -5.68 -3.12
N THR A 210 18.08 -6.03 -1.89
CA THR A 210 18.61 -7.37 -1.52
C THR A 210 17.62 -8.48 -1.87
N LEU A 211 16.31 -8.28 -1.63
CA LEU A 211 15.24 -9.21 -2.05
C LEU A 211 15.20 -9.43 -3.57
N LEU A 212 15.33 -8.37 -4.37
CA LEU A 212 15.35 -8.45 -5.85
C LEU A 212 16.59 -9.19 -6.37
N LEU A 213 17.75 -8.99 -5.75
CA LEU A 213 18.97 -9.73 -6.09
C LEU A 213 18.82 -11.23 -5.82
N SER A 214 18.15 -11.62 -4.73
CA SER A 214 17.88 -13.02 -4.38
C SER A 214 17.04 -13.74 -5.44
N GLN A 215 15.97 -13.09 -5.93
CA GLN A 215 15.02 -13.71 -6.88
C GLN A 215 15.62 -13.99 -8.28
N ASN A 216 16.69 -13.29 -8.66
CA ASN A 216 17.39 -13.55 -9.94
C ASN A 216 18.31 -14.78 -9.91
N THR A 217 18.53 -15.41 -8.75
CA THR A 217 19.50 -16.53 -8.60
C THR A 217 18.93 -17.93 -8.84
N ASP A 218 17.61 -18.08 -9.04
CA ASP A 218 16.99 -19.41 -9.29
C ASP A 218 17.16 -19.92 -10.74
N ASN A 219 17.79 -19.15 -11.64
CA ASN A 219 18.09 -19.60 -13.01
C ASN A 219 19.54 -20.11 -13.14
N LYS A 220 19.64 -21.38 -13.58
CA LYS A 220 20.85 -22.18 -13.83
C LYS A 220 22.13 -21.42 -14.18
N SER A 221 23.23 -21.92 -13.61
CA SER A 221 24.64 -21.65 -13.97
C SER A 221 24.86 -21.39 -15.48
N ALA A 222 25.18 -20.14 -15.82
CA ALA A 222 25.42 -19.73 -17.20
C ALA A 222 26.90 -19.86 -17.62
N PRO A 223 27.21 -20.29 -18.86
CA PRO A 223 28.58 -20.31 -19.38
C PRO A 223 29.06 -18.89 -19.72
N LYS A 224 30.39 -18.68 -19.68
CA LYS A 224 31.09 -17.37 -19.76
C LYS A 224 30.84 -16.51 -21.02
N GLY A 225 30.05 -16.96 -22.00
CA GLY A 225 29.62 -16.16 -23.15
C GLY A 225 28.38 -15.30 -22.93
N ALA A 226 27.51 -15.65 -21.95
CA ALA A 226 26.25 -14.96 -21.73
C ALA A 226 26.43 -13.53 -21.16
N THR A 227 27.48 -13.31 -20.37
CA THR A 227 27.76 -12.05 -19.67
C THR A 227 28.03 -10.89 -20.63
N ASP A 228 28.65 -11.18 -21.78
CA ASP A 228 29.05 -10.16 -22.76
C ASP A 228 27.86 -9.71 -23.62
N LEU A 229 26.99 -10.64 -24.06
CA LEU A 229 25.72 -10.29 -24.71
C LEU A 229 24.77 -9.52 -23.77
N ALA A 230 24.68 -9.92 -22.50
CA ALA A 230 23.83 -9.24 -21.52
C ALA A 230 24.29 -7.80 -21.28
N LYS A 231 25.61 -7.56 -21.26
CA LYS A 231 26.18 -6.21 -21.18
C LYS A 231 25.88 -5.39 -22.43
N ILE A 232 26.11 -5.93 -23.63
CA ILE A 232 25.81 -5.24 -24.89
C ILE A 232 24.31 -4.88 -24.99
N LEU A 233 23.40 -5.75 -24.51
CA LEU A 233 21.97 -5.44 -24.45
C LEU A 233 21.64 -4.29 -23.48
N ALA A 234 22.31 -4.21 -22.33
CA ALA A 234 22.18 -3.10 -21.40
C ALA A 234 22.70 -1.79 -22.02
N ASP A 235 23.88 -1.82 -22.64
CA ASP A 235 24.50 -0.67 -23.29
C ASP A 235 23.66 -0.15 -24.47
N ILE A 236 23.01 -1.04 -25.24
CA ILE A 236 22.03 -0.68 -26.29
C ILE A 236 20.80 0.01 -25.70
N LYS A 237 20.29 -0.48 -24.57
CA LYS A 237 19.14 0.13 -23.89
C LYS A 237 19.48 1.53 -23.37
N GLU A 238 20.59 1.67 -22.65
CA GLU A 238 21.05 2.94 -22.08
C GLU A 238 21.36 3.98 -23.19
N CYS A 239 22.03 3.57 -24.28
CA CYS A 239 22.23 4.45 -25.44
C CYS A 239 20.91 4.81 -26.13
N GLY A 240 19.96 3.88 -26.23
CA GLY A 240 18.63 4.13 -26.77
C GLY A 240 17.82 5.14 -25.95
N ASP A 241 17.86 5.01 -24.62
CA ASP A 241 17.20 5.94 -23.69
C ASP A 241 17.90 7.31 -23.67
N SER A 242 19.23 7.36 -23.73
CA SER A 242 20.00 8.60 -23.93
C SER A 242 19.61 9.33 -25.22
N VAL A 243 19.44 8.60 -26.34
CA VAL A 243 19.01 9.20 -27.62
C VAL A 243 17.56 9.68 -27.56
N ARG A 244 16.68 9.01 -26.80
CA ARG A 244 15.31 9.49 -26.54
C ARG A 244 15.32 10.78 -25.71
N GLN A 245 16.11 10.82 -24.64
CA GLN A 245 16.23 11.98 -23.75
C GLN A 245 16.80 13.20 -24.48
N LEU A 246 17.92 13.06 -25.20
CA LEU A 246 18.52 14.16 -25.98
C LEU A 246 17.57 14.72 -27.07
N LYS A 247 16.65 13.90 -27.60
CA LYS A 247 15.61 14.35 -28.53
C LYS A 247 14.45 15.06 -27.83
N ALA A 248 14.10 14.67 -26.60
CA ALA A 248 13.11 15.38 -25.79
C ALA A 248 13.64 16.75 -25.33
N ASP A 249 14.91 16.80 -24.94
CA ASP A 249 15.59 18.01 -24.43
C ASP A 249 16.06 18.97 -25.54
N LYS A 250 15.79 18.65 -26.82
CA LYS A 250 16.19 19.44 -28.00
C LYS A 250 17.71 19.71 -28.07
N ALA A 251 18.52 18.73 -27.70
CA ALA A 251 19.98 18.80 -27.75
C ALA A 251 20.52 19.01 -29.18
N SER A 252 21.81 19.34 -29.32
CA SER A 252 22.41 19.67 -30.61
C SER A 252 22.38 18.48 -31.58
N LYS A 253 22.33 18.77 -32.89
CA LYS A 253 22.26 17.74 -33.93
C LYS A 253 23.51 16.86 -33.94
N GLU A 254 24.67 17.43 -33.58
CA GLU A 254 25.94 16.74 -33.41
C GLU A 254 25.87 15.74 -32.23
N GLN A 255 25.40 16.18 -31.07
CA GLN A 255 25.27 15.35 -29.86
C GLN A 255 24.32 14.17 -30.07
N ILE A 256 23.20 14.39 -30.76
CA ILE A 256 22.25 13.33 -31.12
C ILE A 256 22.90 12.36 -32.13
N THR A 257 23.65 12.87 -33.11
CA THR A 257 24.28 12.04 -34.15
C THR A 257 25.39 11.14 -33.57
N GLU A 258 26.21 11.65 -32.66
CA GLU A 258 27.27 10.87 -32.00
C GLU A 258 26.70 9.67 -31.22
N LYS A 259 25.63 9.89 -30.45
CA LYS A 259 24.96 8.83 -29.67
C LYS A 259 24.18 7.86 -30.56
N VAL A 260 23.61 8.32 -31.68
CA VAL A 260 22.99 7.44 -32.69
C VAL A 260 24.02 6.53 -33.37
N ASN A 261 25.21 7.05 -33.70
CA ASN A 261 26.28 6.25 -34.29
C ASN A 261 26.79 5.17 -33.31
N LYS A 262 26.97 5.52 -32.03
CA LYS A 262 27.30 4.56 -30.96
C LYS A 262 26.23 3.48 -30.81
N LEU A 263 24.94 3.84 -30.87
CA LEU A 263 23.82 2.89 -30.84
C LEU A 263 23.81 1.94 -32.06
N LEU A 264 24.18 2.43 -33.25
CA LEU A 264 24.30 1.60 -34.47
C LEU A 264 25.47 0.61 -34.37
N ALA A 265 26.62 1.05 -33.86
CA ALA A 265 27.78 0.20 -33.62
C ALA A 265 27.45 -0.94 -32.63
N LEU A 266 26.85 -0.62 -31.48
CA LEU A 266 26.46 -1.63 -30.48
C LEU A 266 25.44 -2.65 -31.04
N LYS A 267 24.46 -2.21 -31.83
CA LYS A 267 23.53 -3.13 -32.54
C LYS A 267 24.22 -4.03 -33.56
N THR A 268 25.29 -3.54 -34.18
CA THR A 268 26.09 -4.31 -35.15
C THR A 268 26.95 -5.33 -34.42
N GLU A 269 27.56 -4.96 -33.29
CA GLU A 269 28.28 -5.89 -32.41
C GLU A 269 27.34 -6.98 -31.84
N PHE A 270 26.15 -6.60 -31.40
CA PHE A 270 25.10 -7.54 -31.00
C PHE A 270 24.73 -8.50 -32.13
N LYS A 271 24.50 -8.01 -33.35
CA LYS A 271 24.18 -8.85 -34.51
C LYS A 271 25.32 -9.83 -34.85
N THR A 272 26.57 -9.39 -34.75
CA THR A 272 27.76 -10.23 -34.96
C THR A 272 27.92 -11.30 -33.87
N LYS A 273 27.69 -10.97 -32.60
CA LYS A 273 27.86 -11.90 -31.46
C LYS A 273 26.66 -12.82 -31.21
N ALA A 274 25.44 -12.38 -31.51
CA ALA A 274 24.20 -13.13 -31.29
C ALA A 274 23.66 -13.83 -32.55
N GLY A 275 24.14 -13.48 -33.74
CA GLY A 275 23.63 -13.98 -35.02
C GLY A 275 22.25 -13.45 -35.41
N ILE A 276 21.61 -12.64 -34.56
CA ILE A 276 20.26 -12.09 -34.74
C ILE A 276 20.25 -10.57 -34.65
N GLU A 277 19.37 -9.92 -35.41
CA GLU A 277 19.27 -8.46 -35.42
C GLU A 277 18.43 -7.94 -34.26
N TRP A 278 18.93 -6.89 -33.57
CA TRP A 278 18.35 -6.39 -32.34
C TRP A 278 16.92 -5.84 -32.52
N LYS A 279 16.00 -6.26 -31.64
CA LYS A 279 14.62 -5.75 -31.51
C LYS A 279 14.32 -5.44 -30.03
N PRO A 280 13.37 -4.53 -29.73
CA PRO A 280 13.12 -4.06 -28.36
C PRO A 280 12.76 -5.15 -27.34
N ASP A 281 12.10 -6.23 -27.78
CA ASP A 281 11.55 -7.28 -26.92
C ASP A 281 12.33 -8.61 -26.98
N ILE A 282 13.61 -8.60 -27.41
CA ILE A 282 14.44 -9.81 -27.41
C ILE A 282 14.65 -10.30 -25.97
N GLN A 283 14.17 -11.52 -25.69
CA GLN A 283 14.52 -12.26 -24.48
C GLN A 283 15.67 -13.23 -24.78
N LEU A 284 16.67 -13.25 -23.89
CA LEU A 284 17.88 -14.07 -24.06
C LEU A 284 17.59 -15.59 -24.12
N SER A 285 16.44 -16.00 -23.56
CA SER A 285 15.88 -17.37 -23.63
C SER A 285 15.51 -17.83 -25.04
N GLN A 286 15.35 -16.91 -26.01
CA GLN A 286 15.00 -17.25 -27.40
C GLN A 286 16.21 -17.52 -28.30
N ILE A 287 17.44 -17.36 -27.77
CA ILE A 287 18.68 -17.45 -28.56
C ILE A 287 19.28 -18.88 -28.53
N THR A 288 18.89 -19.72 -27.57
CA THR A 288 19.52 -21.04 -27.35
C THR A 288 18.96 -22.19 -28.18
N ASP A 289 17.74 -22.07 -28.73
CA ASP A 289 17.03 -23.18 -29.38
C ASP A 289 16.79 -22.95 -30.89
N ASN A 290 17.87 -22.82 -31.67
CA ASN A 290 17.73 -23.01 -33.13
C ASN A 290 18.94 -23.67 -33.80
N LYS A 291 19.07 -24.99 -33.59
CA LYS A 291 19.79 -25.87 -34.53
C LYS A 291 19.17 -27.26 -34.60
N SER A 292 17.99 -27.39 -35.23
CA SER A 292 17.58 -28.55 -36.05
C SER A 292 16.17 -28.35 -36.64
N ALA A 293 15.96 -28.84 -37.86
CA ALA A 293 14.66 -28.85 -38.55
C ALA A 293 14.07 -30.30 -38.60
N PRO A 294 13.03 -30.63 -39.37
CA PRO A 294 11.70 -30.91 -38.80
C PRO A 294 11.18 -32.36 -38.98
N LYS A 295 10.22 -32.75 -38.13
CA LYS A 295 9.23 -33.86 -38.22
C LYS A 295 8.45 -33.87 -36.89
N GLY A 296 7.19 -34.30 -36.75
CA GLY A 296 6.15 -34.83 -37.63
C GLY A 296 4.92 -35.15 -36.74
N ALA A 297 3.69 -35.09 -37.26
CA ALA A 297 2.46 -35.03 -36.44
C ALA A 297 1.94 -36.40 -35.89
N THR A 298 0.82 -36.31 -35.12
CA THR A 298 -0.11 -37.36 -34.56
C THR A 298 0.11 -37.81 -33.10
N ASP A 299 -0.91 -38.13 -32.27
CA ASP A 299 -2.30 -37.61 -32.13
C ASP A 299 -2.92 -38.05 -30.76
N LEU A 300 -4.01 -37.40 -30.31
CA LEU A 300 -5.02 -37.83 -29.30
C LEU A 300 -4.55 -38.34 -27.89
N ALA A 301 -4.63 -37.52 -26.82
CA ALA A 301 -5.77 -37.38 -25.85
C ALA A 301 -5.52 -38.14 -24.50
N ASN A 302 -6.29 -38.10 -23.39
CA ASN A 302 -7.60 -37.52 -23.02
C ASN A 302 -7.74 -37.36 -21.45
N LYS A 303 -8.82 -36.72 -20.94
CA LYS A 303 -9.34 -36.58 -19.54
C LYS A 303 -8.60 -35.65 -18.55
N SER A 304 -9.23 -34.93 -17.60
CA SER A 304 -10.59 -34.34 -17.47
C SER A 304 -10.66 -33.47 -16.18
N GLY A 305 -11.16 -32.22 -16.23
CA GLY A 305 -11.25 -31.29 -15.07
C GLY A 305 -12.17 -30.08 -15.30
N PRO A 306 -12.56 -29.30 -14.27
CA PRO A 306 -13.84 -28.57 -14.24
C PRO A 306 -13.92 -27.26 -15.05
N LYS A 307 -15.05 -27.07 -15.75
CA LYS A 307 -15.39 -26.02 -16.72
C LYS A 307 -15.59 -24.57 -16.18
N GLY A 308 -14.98 -24.21 -15.05
CA GLY A 308 -15.10 -22.86 -14.48
C GLY A 308 -13.88 -21.96 -14.70
N ALA A 309 -12.68 -22.55 -14.73
CA ALA A 309 -11.42 -21.79 -14.80
C ALA A 309 -10.95 -21.50 -16.24
N THR A 310 -11.54 -22.17 -17.23
CA THR A 310 -11.08 -22.13 -18.63
C THR A 310 -11.45 -20.84 -19.36
N ASP A 311 -12.63 -20.27 -19.09
CA ASP A 311 -13.09 -19.09 -19.84
C ASP A 311 -12.38 -17.81 -19.39
N LEU A 312 -12.16 -17.61 -18.08
CA LEU A 312 -11.44 -16.44 -17.58
C LEU A 312 -9.95 -16.44 -18.01
N ALA A 313 -9.31 -17.60 -18.05
CA ALA A 313 -7.96 -17.76 -18.55
C ALA A 313 -7.87 -17.47 -20.07
N LYS A 314 -8.89 -17.86 -20.83
CA LYS A 314 -8.99 -17.57 -22.26
C LYS A 314 -9.22 -16.08 -22.52
N ILE A 315 -10.13 -15.42 -21.80
CA ILE A 315 -10.37 -13.97 -21.90
C ILE A 315 -9.08 -13.19 -21.59
N LEU A 316 -8.28 -13.61 -20.60
CA LEU A 316 -6.98 -13.00 -20.32
C LEU A 316 -5.97 -13.14 -21.47
N ALA A 317 -5.94 -14.29 -22.15
CA ALA A 317 -5.12 -14.49 -23.33
C ALA A 317 -5.57 -13.60 -24.51
N ASP A 318 -6.88 -13.57 -24.78
CA ASP A 318 -7.48 -12.78 -25.86
C ASP A 318 -7.28 -11.26 -25.65
N ILE A 319 -7.33 -10.78 -24.39
CA ILE A 319 -6.99 -9.38 -24.03
C ILE A 319 -5.53 -9.07 -24.34
N LYS A 320 -4.60 -9.99 -24.05
CA LYS A 320 -3.17 -9.81 -24.32
C LYS A 320 -2.92 -9.76 -25.84
N GLU A 321 -3.42 -10.73 -26.59
CA GLU A 321 -3.26 -10.81 -28.04
C GLU A 321 -3.87 -9.59 -28.76
N CYS A 322 -5.07 -9.15 -28.36
CA CYS A 322 -5.67 -7.93 -28.91
C CYS A 322 -4.87 -6.67 -28.53
N GLY A 323 -4.34 -6.59 -27.30
CA GLY A 323 -3.50 -5.48 -26.86
C GLY A 323 -2.20 -5.35 -27.64
N ASP A 324 -1.55 -6.48 -27.92
CA ASP A 324 -0.29 -6.51 -28.67
C ASP A 324 -0.52 -6.30 -30.17
N SER A 325 -1.63 -6.79 -30.73
CA SER A 325 -2.09 -6.44 -32.07
C SER A 325 -2.31 -4.92 -32.25
N VAL A 326 -2.93 -4.25 -31.26
CA VAL A 326 -3.11 -2.78 -31.29
C VAL A 326 -1.78 -2.04 -31.21
N ARG A 327 -0.78 -2.56 -30.49
CA ARG A 327 0.58 -1.99 -30.45
C ARG A 327 1.31 -2.18 -31.79
N GLN A 328 1.20 -3.35 -32.40
CA GLN A 328 1.82 -3.64 -33.70
C GLN A 328 1.24 -2.76 -34.80
N LEU A 329 -0.10 -2.68 -34.93
CA LEU A 329 -0.78 -1.83 -35.92
C LEU A 329 -0.43 -0.34 -35.77
N LYS A 330 -0.20 0.15 -34.54
CA LYS A 330 0.27 1.53 -34.30
C LYS A 330 1.75 1.73 -34.69
N THR A 331 2.59 0.72 -34.51
CA THR A 331 4.01 0.74 -34.93
C THR A 331 4.12 0.73 -36.46
N ASP A 332 3.32 -0.10 -37.13
CA ASP A 332 3.34 -0.29 -38.58
C ASP A 332 2.60 0.83 -39.36
N LYS A 333 2.05 1.83 -38.65
CA LYS A 333 1.23 2.92 -39.21
C LYS A 333 0.04 2.41 -40.03
N ALA A 334 -0.61 1.35 -39.56
CA ALA A 334 -1.83 0.82 -40.15
C ALA A 334 -2.98 1.84 -40.13
N SER A 335 -4.05 1.57 -40.87
CA SER A 335 -5.15 2.52 -41.01
C SER A 335 -5.86 2.80 -39.67
N LYS A 336 -6.40 4.01 -39.52
CA LYS A 336 -7.05 4.45 -38.28
C LYS A 336 -8.27 3.59 -37.96
N GLU A 337 -8.93 3.08 -38.99
CA GLU A 337 -10.08 2.18 -38.95
C GLU A 337 -9.67 0.82 -38.37
N GLN A 338 -8.59 0.21 -38.88
CA GLN A 338 -8.06 -1.08 -38.39
C GLN A 338 -7.60 -0.99 -36.92
N ILE A 339 -6.99 0.12 -36.53
CA ILE A 339 -6.60 0.38 -35.13
C ILE A 339 -7.85 0.54 -34.25
N THR A 340 -8.88 1.24 -34.72
CA THR A 340 -10.11 1.51 -33.96
C THR A 340 -10.93 0.23 -33.74
N GLU A 341 -11.05 -0.63 -34.75
CA GLU A 341 -11.75 -1.92 -34.63
C GLU A 341 -11.13 -2.81 -33.54
N LYS A 342 -9.80 -2.96 -33.55
CA LYS A 342 -9.07 -3.77 -32.55
C LYS A 342 -9.09 -3.15 -31.16
N VAL A 343 -9.10 -1.81 -31.04
CA VAL A 343 -9.29 -1.10 -29.77
C VAL A 343 -10.69 -1.38 -29.20
N ASN A 344 -11.74 -1.31 -30.01
CA ASN A 344 -13.10 -1.59 -29.55
C ASN A 344 -13.25 -3.04 -29.06
N LYS A 345 -12.67 -4.02 -29.78
CA LYS A 345 -12.64 -5.42 -29.33
C LYS A 345 -11.89 -5.58 -27.99
N LEU A 346 -10.80 -4.85 -27.79
CA LEU A 346 -10.04 -4.86 -26.53
C LEU A 346 -10.82 -4.26 -25.35
N LEU A 347 -11.64 -3.21 -25.56
CA LEU A 347 -12.52 -2.68 -24.51
C LEU A 347 -13.66 -3.64 -24.15
N ALA A 348 -14.24 -4.33 -25.14
CA ALA A 348 -15.28 -5.34 -24.90
C ALA A 348 -14.75 -6.48 -24.01
N LEU A 349 -13.61 -7.08 -24.38
CA LEU A 349 -12.99 -8.16 -23.61
C LEU A 349 -12.60 -7.75 -22.18
N LYS A 350 -12.14 -6.51 -21.97
CA LYS A 350 -11.87 -5.99 -20.61
C LYS A 350 -13.12 -5.78 -19.78
N THR A 351 -14.24 -5.43 -20.42
CA THR A 351 -15.55 -5.32 -19.76
C THR A 351 -16.03 -6.71 -19.35
N GLU A 352 -15.95 -7.69 -20.25
CA GLU A 352 -16.30 -9.08 -19.97
C GLU A 352 -15.45 -9.68 -18.84
N PHE A 353 -14.13 -9.43 -18.84
CA PHE A 353 -13.25 -9.79 -17.73
C PHE A 353 -13.69 -9.16 -16.41
N LYS A 354 -14.03 -7.87 -16.39
CA LYS A 354 -14.52 -7.18 -15.19
C LYS A 354 -15.81 -7.81 -14.65
N THR A 355 -16.75 -8.15 -15.54
CA THR A 355 -18.02 -8.78 -15.17
C THR A 355 -17.81 -10.19 -14.58
N GLN A 356 -16.89 -10.98 -15.13
CA GLN A 356 -16.64 -12.35 -14.65
C GLN A 356 -15.68 -12.43 -13.45
N ALA A 357 -14.67 -11.56 -13.37
CA ALA A 357 -13.66 -11.57 -12.29
C ALA A 357 -14.02 -10.66 -11.11
N GLY A 358 -15.00 -9.76 -11.25
CA GLY A 358 -15.36 -8.73 -10.26
C GLY A 358 -14.32 -7.61 -10.09
N VAL A 359 -13.24 -7.62 -10.87
CA VAL A 359 -12.11 -6.68 -10.79
C VAL A 359 -11.72 -6.13 -12.16
N ASP A 360 -11.37 -4.85 -12.23
CA ASP A 360 -10.87 -4.23 -13.45
C ASP A 360 -9.54 -4.86 -13.91
N TRP A 361 -9.44 -5.17 -15.20
CA TRP A 361 -8.22 -5.76 -15.78
C TRP A 361 -7.01 -4.83 -15.64
N LYS A 362 -5.90 -5.40 -15.12
CA LYS A 362 -4.58 -4.75 -15.05
C LYS A 362 -3.51 -5.72 -15.59
N PRO A 363 -2.38 -5.22 -16.12
CA PRO A 363 -1.36 -6.07 -16.76
C PRO A 363 -0.79 -7.18 -15.87
N ASP A 364 -0.75 -6.96 -14.55
CA ASP A 364 -0.07 -7.83 -13.58
C ASP A 364 -1.03 -8.74 -12.77
N ILE A 365 -2.28 -8.92 -13.23
CA ILE A 365 -3.24 -9.80 -12.53
C ILE A 365 -2.80 -11.26 -12.57
N GLN A 366 -2.62 -11.86 -11.40
CA GLN A 366 -2.36 -13.29 -11.23
C GLN A 366 -3.64 -14.03 -10.83
N LEU A 367 -4.05 -15.03 -11.64
CA LEU A 367 -5.25 -15.83 -11.41
C LEU A 367 -5.24 -16.60 -10.07
N SER A 368 -4.05 -16.88 -9.53
CA SER A 368 -3.83 -17.51 -8.21
C SER A 368 -4.27 -16.65 -7.02
N GLN A 369 -4.38 -15.32 -7.18
CA GLN A 369 -4.81 -14.39 -6.12
C GLN A 369 -6.34 -14.20 -6.07
N LEU A 370 -7.09 -14.71 -7.05
CA LEU A 370 -8.55 -14.73 -7.06
C LEU A 370 -9.08 -15.93 -6.27
N LYS A 371 -8.91 -15.90 -4.93
CA LYS A 371 -9.57 -16.83 -4.00
C LYS A 371 -10.35 -16.09 -2.91
N GLN A 372 -11.54 -16.64 -2.63
CA GLN A 372 -12.58 -16.09 -1.75
C GLN A 372 -12.03 -15.69 -0.38
N SER A 373 -12.21 -14.42 0.00
CA SER A 373 -11.97 -13.94 1.36
C SER A 373 -13.23 -14.11 2.21
N ASN A 374 -13.16 -15.03 3.17
CA ASN A 374 -14.12 -15.16 4.27
C ASN A 374 -13.52 -14.38 5.47
N PRO A 375 -14.09 -13.25 5.92
CA PRO A 375 -13.54 -12.48 7.03
C PRO A 375 -14.07 -12.95 8.38
N SER A 376 -13.23 -12.87 9.42
CA SER A 376 -13.63 -13.11 10.80
C SER A 376 -13.20 -11.93 11.68
N GLY A 377 -14.10 -11.45 12.54
CA GLY A 377 -13.76 -10.61 13.69
C GLY A 377 -13.61 -9.10 13.46
N GLY A 378 -14.68 -8.40 13.08
CA GLY A 378 -14.71 -6.92 13.10
C GLY A 378 -16.11 -6.32 12.88
N ASP A 379 -16.77 -5.89 13.97
CA ASP A 379 -17.99 -5.06 14.01
C ASP A 379 -19.07 -5.27 12.93
N GLN A 380 -19.87 -6.33 13.09
CA GLN A 380 -21.01 -6.71 12.24
C GLN A 380 -22.03 -5.57 12.00
N SER A 381 -22.17 -4.62 12.93
CA SER A 381 -23.13 -3.51 12.85
C SER A 381 -22.92 -2.66 11.60
N ASN A 382 -21.67 -2.28 11.34
CA ASN A 382 -21.31 -1.39 10.24
C ASN A 382 -21.40 -2.07 8.87
N ASP A 383 -21.14 -3.37 8.77
CA ASP A 383 -21.20 -4.09 7.50
C ASP A 383 -22.63 -4.45 7.09
N ILE A 384 -23.52 -4.73 8.04
CA ILE A 384 -24.95 -4.90 7.78
C ILE A 384 -25.58 -3.59 7.29
N GLN A 385 -25.22 -2.44 7.87
CA GLN A 385 -25.67 -1.12 7.40
C GLN A 385 -25.17 -0.80 5.99
N LYS A 386 -23.92 -1.14 5.64
CA LYS A 386 -23.41 -1.01 4.26
C LYS A 386 -24.17 -1.90 3.28
N LEU A 387 -24.49 -3.14 3.65
CA LEU A 387 -25.25 -4.06 2.82
C LEU A 387 -26.70 -3.56 2.58
N ASP A 388 -27.37 -3.00 3.59
CA ASP A 388 -28.69 -2.35 3.41
C ASP A 388 -28.62 -1.21 2.37
N ALA A 389 -27.66 -0.30 2.53
CA ALA A 389 -27.47 0.82 1.61
C ALA A 389 -27.21 0.36 0.15
N LEU A 390 -26.43 -0.72 -0.02
CA LEU A 390 -26.17 -1.31 -1.34
C LEU A 390 -27.41 -1.98 -1.96
N VAL A 391 -28.21 -2.70 -1.15
CA VAL A 391 -29.47 -3.30 -1.61
C VAL A 391 -30.48 -2.22 -2.01
N ARG A 392 -30.59 -1.14 -1.23
CA ARG A 392 -31.43 0.04 -1.54
C ARG A 392 -31.01 0.71 -2.84
N ALA A 393 -29.71 1.01 -3.00
CA ALA A 393 -29.19 1.66 -4.20
C ALA A 393 -29.38 0.79 -5.47
N GLN A 394 -29.05 -0.50 -5.42
CA GLN A 394 -29.25 -1.40 -6.56
C GLN A 394 -30.74 -1.63 -6.88
N GLY A 395 -31.61 -1.60 -5.87
CA GLY A 395 -33.07 -1.64 -6.03
C GLY A 395 -33.60 -0.45 -6.83
N GLU A 396 -33.08 0.75 -6.57
CA GLU A 396 -33.46 1.95 -7.31
C GLU A 396 -32.91 1.96 -8.74
N VAL A 397 -31.70 1.45 -8.97
CA VAL A 397 -31.18 1.22 -10.33
C VAL A 397 -32.08 0.29 -11.13
N VAL A 398 -32.55 -0.82 -10.55
CA VAL A 398 -33.50 -1.73 -11.20
C VAL A 398 -34.85 -1.05 -11.47
N ARG A 399 -35.36 -0.24 -10.54
CA ARG A 399 -36.60 0.52 -10.72
C ARG A 399 -36.45 1.53 -11.87
N LYS A 400 -35.37 2.31 -11.88
CA LYS A 400 -35.05 3.28 -12.94
C LYS A 400 -34.94 2.61 -14.32
N LEU A 401 -34.15 1.55 -14.44
CA LEU A 401 -33.99 0.82 -15.72
C LEU A 401 -35.30 0.23 -16.24
N LYS A 402 -36.21 -0.21 -15.36
CA LYS A 402 -37.56 -0.67 -15.74
C LYS A 402 -38.45 0.49 -16.22
N THR A 403 -38.40 1.65 -15.55
CA THR A 403 -39.13 2.86 -15.96
C THR A 403 -38.63 3.40 -17.30
N GLU A 404 -37.30 3.40 -17.51
CA GLU A 404 -36.64 3.84 -18.74
C GLU A 404 -36.75 2.83 -19.90
N LYS A 405 -37.44 1.70 -19.68
CA LYS A 405 -37.60 0.60 -20.66
C LYS A 405 -36.27 0.13 -21.25
N ALA A 406 -35.24 0.03 -20.40
CA ALA A 406 -33.95 -0.53 -20.79
C ALA A 406 -34.08 -1.97 -21.33
N ALA A 407 -33.08 -2.43 -22.06
CA ALA A 407 -33.10 -3.75 -22.67
C ALA A 407 -33.21 -4.87 -21.61
N LYS A 408 -33.92 -5.96 -21.96
CA LYS A 408 -34.32 -7.01 -21.00
C LYS A 408 -33.13 -7.71 -20.37
N ASP A 409 -32.05 -7.88 -21.10
CA ASP A 409 -30.75 -8.35 -20.64
C ASP A 409 -30.15 -7.44 -19.56
N VAL A 410 -30.07 -6.12 -19.80
CA VAL A 410 -29.55 -5.13 -18.84
C VAL A 410 -30.39 -5.07 -17.56
N ILE A 411 -31.72 -5.19 -17.69
CA ILE A 411 -32.63 -5.31 -16.54
C ILE A 411 -32.39 -6.63 -15.80
N THR A 412 -32.19 -7.75 -16.51
CA THR A 412 -31.98 -9.07 -15.92
C THR A 412 -30.64 -9.15 -15.17
N GLU A 413 -29.56 -8.62 -15.74
CA GLU A 413 -28.26 -8.51 -15.06
C GLU A 413 -28.37 -7.68 -13.77
N SER A 414 -29.04 -6.52 -13.85
CA SER A 414 -29.27 -5.64 -12.70
C SER A 414 -30.14 -6.28 -11.61
N VAL A 415 -31.11 -7.12 -11.99
CA VAL A 415 -31.95 -7.91 -11.08
C VAL A 415 -31.16 -9.06 -10.45
N ASN A 416 -30.33 -9.77 -11.20
CA ASN A 416 -29.47 -10.84 -10.67
C ASN A 416 -28.49 -10.29 -9.63
N LYS A 417 -27.92 -9.11 -9.88
CA LYS A 417 -27.07 -8.39 -8.92
C LYS A 417 -27.84 -7.99 -7.64
N LEU A 418 -29.09 -7.53 -7.78
CA LEU A 418 -29.95 -7.23 -6.64
C LEU A 418 -30.29 -8.48 -5.81
N LEU A 419 -30.53 -9.63 -6.46
CA LEU A 419 -30.77 -10.90 -5.79
C LEU A 419 -29.54 -11.39 -5.01
N SER A 420 -28.34 -11.26 -5.59
CA SER A 420 -27.08 -11.58 -4.89
C SER A 420 -26.92 -10.72 -3.63
N LEU A 421 -27.05 -9.40 -3.75
CA LEU A 421 -26.91 -8.48 -2.59
C LEU A 421 -27.96 -8.78 -1.49
N LYS A 422 -29.17 -9.20 -1.86
CA LYS A 422 -30.18 -9.65 -0.88
C LYS A 422 -29.82 -10.98 -0.22
N ALA A 423 -29.19 -11.90 -0.93
CA ALA A 423 -28.70 -13.16 -0.37
C ALA A 423 -27.53 -12.91 0.60
N ASP A 424 -26.61 -12.01 0.26
CA ASP A 424 -25.50 -11.59 1.13
C ASP A 424 -26.03 -10.85 2.37
N PHE A 425 -27.01 -9.95 2.22
CA PHE A 425 -27.70 -9.32 3.34
C PHE A 425 -28.38 -10.36 4.26
N LYS A 426 -29.12 -11.32 3.70
CA LYS A 426 -29.75 -12.40 4.48
C LYS A 426 -28.72 -13.24 5.23
N LYS A 427 -27.57 -13.52 4.61
CA LYS A 427 -26.47 -14.28 5.21
C LYS A 427 -25.80 -13.53 6.38
N ALA A 428 -25.74 -12.20 6.32
CA ALA A 428 -25.16 -11.36 7.38
C ALA A 428 -26.16 -11.02 8.50
N TYR A 429 -27.40 -10.66 8.16
CA TYR A 429 -28.43 -10.18 9.10
C TYR A 429 -29.37 -11.29 9.62
N GLY A 430 -29.38 -12.46 8.98
CA GLY A 430 -30.22 -13.61 9.36
C GLY A 430 -31.70 -13.50 8.94
N LYS A 431 -32.15 -12.38 8.37
CA LYS A 431 -33.51 -12.17 7.84
C LYS A 431 -33.47 -11.70 6.39
N ASP A 432 -34.51 -12.03 5.63
CA ASP A 432 -34.71 -11.50 4.28
C ASP A 432 -34.86 -9.97 4.31
N TRP A 433 -34.21 -9.29 3.36
CA TRP A 433 -34.26 -7.84 3.26
C TRP A 433 -35.66 -7.36 2.81
N THR A 434 -36.21 -6.38 3.53
CA THR A 434 -37.44 -5.67 3.19
C THR A 434 -37.19 -4.15 3.07
N PRO A 435 -37.94 -3.40 2.24
CA PRO A 435 -37.72 -1.97 2.07
C PRO A 435 -37.83 -1.15 3.36
N ASP A 436 -38.76 -1.53 4.23
CA ASP A 436 -39.13 -0.81 5.46
C ASP A 436 -38.26 -1.17 6.66
N LEU A 437 -37.17 -1.94 6.46
CA LEU A 437 -36.25 -2.33 7.51
C LEU A 437 -35.51 -1.11 8.09
N GLN A 438 -35.50 -0.98 9.42
CA GLN A 438 -34.76 0.05 10.16
C GLN A 438 -33.67 -0.60 11.02
N LEU A 439 -32.46 -0.02 11.00
CA LEU A 439 -31.24 -0.55 11.64
C LEU A 439 -30.69 0.41 12.70
N ASN A 440 -31.29 0.44 13.89
CA ASN A 440 -30.81 1.26 15.01
C ASN A 440 -29.63 0.60 15.76
N GLN A 441 -28.67 1.42 16.18
CA GLN A 441 -27.61 1.09 17.16
C GLN A 441 -28.00 1.72 18.54
N THR A 442 -27.59 1.29 19.73
CA THR A 442 -26.44 0.47 20.20
C THR A 442 -26.76 -0.29 21.52
N ASN A 443 -25.90 -1.26 21.86
CA ASN A 443 -25.44 -1.65 23.21
C ASN A 443 -26.36 -2.31 24.27
N GLY A 444 -25.86 -3.40 24.86
CA GLY A 444 -25.97 -3.63 26.30
C GLY A 444 -24.81 -2.92 27.03
N THR A 445 -24.83 -2.68 28.34
CA THR A 445 -25.46 -3.49 29.41
C THR A 445 -25.80 -2.68 30.67
N ASN A 446 -26.70 -3.27 31.49
CA ASN A 446 -26.88 -3.10 32.95
C ASN A 446 -27.41 -1.78 33.54
N GLY A 447 -28.47 -1.93 34.34
CA GLY A 447 -28.44 -1.51 35.75
C GLY A 447 -28.66 -0.03 36.11
N GLY A 448 -29.94 0.35 36.26
CA GLY A 448 -30.42 1.24 37.33
C GLY A 448 -29.85 2.66 37.47
N GLY A 449 -30.66 3.67 37.11
CA GLY A 449 -30.38 5.08 37.45
C GLY A 449 -31.46 6.03 36.92
N ASN A 450 -32.47 6.33 37.74
CA ASN A 450 -33.65 7.11 37.35
C ASN A 450 -33.41 8.65 37.34
N SER A 451 -33.73 9.33 36.24
CA SER A 451 -34.44 10.62 36.22
C SER A 451 -34.72 11.07 34.78
N GLY A 452 -35.92 11.60 34.48
CA GLY A 452 -36.24 12.23 33.18
C GLY A 452 -37.53 11.78 32.46
N ASN A 453 -38.50 11.21 33.17
CA ASN A 453 -39.74 10.69 32.57
C ASN A 453 -40.71 11.82 32.12
N ALA A 454 -40.53 12.31 30.89
CA ALA A 454 -41.46 13.21 30.20
C ALA A 454 -41.43 13.05 28.66
N GLY A 455 -40.26 12.76 28.08
CA GLY A 455 -40.14 12.47 26.64
C GLY A 455 -40.76 11.13 26.24
N GLN A 456 -40.60 10.10 27.09
CA GLN A 456 -41.07 8.75 26.79
C GLN A 456 -42.60 8.63 26.74
N GLU A 457 -43.34 9.34 27.60
CA GLU A 457 -44.82 9.37 27.50
C GLU A 457 -45.31 10.07 26.24
N LEU A 458 -44.59 11.09 25.74
CA LEU A 458 -44.92 11.74 24.46
C LEU A 458 -44.64 10.81 23.27
N ASP A 459 -43.51 10.11 23.25
CA ASP A 459 -43.19 9.14 22.20
C ASP A 459 -44.18 7.95 22.20
N ASP A 460 -44.56 7.41 23.38
CA ASP A 460 -45.55 6.33 23.49
C ASP A 460 -46.96 6.78 23.06
N LEU A 461 -47.35 8.04 23.32
CA LEU A 461 -48.62 8.60 22.86
C LEU A 461 -48.62 8.81 21.34
N VAL A 462 -47.54 9.36 20.77
CA VAL A 462 -47.37 9.52 19.32
C VAL A 462 -47.38 8.16 18.62
N GLN A 463 -46.73 7.14 19.19
CA GLN A 463 -46.73 5.78 18.65
C GLN A 463 -48.13 5.16 18.68
N LYS A 464 -48.87 5.27 19.80
CA LYS A 464 -50.27 4.81 19.88
C LYS A 464 -51.18 5.53 18.89
N GLN A 465 -51.02 6.83 18.70
CA GLN A 465 -51.81 7.58 17.73
C GLN A 465 -51.48 7.15 16.29
N ALA A 466 -50.20 6.96 15.96
CA ALA A 466 -49.77 6.44 14.67
C ALA A 466 -50.31 5.03 14.38
N ASP A 467 -50.35 4.14 15.38
CA ASP A 467 -50.88 2.79 15.24
C ASP A 467 -52.42 2.78 15.12
N SER A 468 -53.13 3.65 15.85
CA SER A 468 -54.57 3.86 15.67
C SER A 468 -54.92 4.33 14.25
N VAL A 469 -54.17 5.31 13.72
CA VAL A 469 -54.31 5.79 12.33
C VAL A 469 -54.00 4.68 11.31
N ARG A 470 -53.01 3.81 11.58
CA ARG A 470 -52.72 2.65 10.72
C ARG A 470 -53.85 1.62 10.74
N GLN A 471 -54.42 1.34 11.90
CA GLN A 471 -55.53 0.40 12.03
C GLN A 471 -56.77 0.91 11.28
N LEU A 472 -57.16 2.18 11.47
CA LEU A 472 -58.27 2.79 10.74
C LEU A 472 -58.05 2.78 9.21
N LYS A 473 -56.81 3.00 8.74
CA LYS A 473 -56.46 2.89 7.31
C LYS A 473 -56.48 1.44 6.80
N SER A 474 -56.07 0.47 7.62
CA SER A 474 -56.10 -0.97 7.31
C SER A 474 -57.53 -1.47 7.15
N ASP A 475 -58.41 -1.07 8.07
CA ASP A 475 -59.82 -1.47 8.11
C ASP A 475 -60.69 -0.69 7.11
N LYS A 476 -60.06 0.19 6.31
CA LYS A 476 -60.70 1.07 5.31
C LYS A 476 -61.81 1.94 5.92
N ALA A 477 -61.61 2.41 7.14
CA ALA A 477 -62.51 3.35 7.79
C ALA A 477 -62.63 4.65 6.97
N ASP A 478 -63.76 5.35 7.12
CA ASP A 478 -64.03 6.56 6.35
C ASP A 478 -62.94 7.62 6.50
N LYS A 479 -62.60 8.26 5.39
CA LYS A 479 -61.47 9.20 5.31
C LYS A 479 -61.55 10.33 6.34
N ALA A 480 -62.76 10.78 6.69
CA ALA A 480 -62.98 11.79 7.72
C ALA A 480 -62.49 11.35 9.11
N LEU A 481 -62.76 10.10 9.51
CA LEU A 481 -62.30 9.53 10.80
C LEU A 481 -60.79 9.31 10.80
N VAL A 482 -60.23 8.93 9.65
CA VAL A 482 -58.79 8.79 9.46
C VAL A 482 -58.07 10.15 9.54
N ASP A 483 -58.62 11.20 8.93
CA ASP A 483 -58.05 12.55 8.94
C ASP A 483 -58.24 13.24 10.30
N GLU A 484 -59.26 12.88 11.08
CA GLU A 484 -59.46 13.35 12.47
C GLU A 484 -58.47 12.69 13.44
N ALA A 485 -58.25 11.37 13.33
CA ALA A 485 -57.26 10.66 14.16
C ALA A 485 -55.79 11.05 13.89
N VAL A 486 -55.52 11.77 12.81
CA VAL A 486 -54.19 12.29 12.42
C VAL A 486 -53.88 13.67 13.05
N LYS A 487 -54.87 14.37 13.59
CA LYS A 487 -54.70 15.65 14.29
C LYS A 487 -54.36 15.49 15.77
#